data_AF-B4GI84-F1
#
_entry.id   AF-B4GI84-F1
#
_cell.length_a   1.000
_cell.length_b   1.000
_cell.length_c   1.000
_cell.angle_alpha   90.00
_cell.angle_beta   90.00
_cell.angle_gamma   90.00
#
_symmetry.space_group_name_H-M   'P 1'
#
loop_
_entity.id
_entity.type
_entity.pdbx_description
1 polymer ?
#
loop_
_entity_poly.entity_id
_entity_poly.type
_entity_poly.pdbx_seq_one_letter_code
_entity_poly.pdbx_strand_id
1 'polypeptide(L)'
;MKVLWLLGLLVSWLSSLASARQVGRCSLARQLYRYGVPYGELPDWLCLVEGESSFNSKAINPSNVDGSVDWGLFQINDRYWCKPADGRPSTDLCRLPCRLLLSDDIRYSIACAKSRCLFDGGLLTTYMKEEVDRYRIVIGNQTWVFEMENDPSFPWAGKDVSH
;
A
#
# COMPACT_ATOMS: atom_id res chain seq x y z
N MET A 1 -44.55 -23.67 15.62
CA MET A 1 -43.32 -24.50 15.53
C MET A 1 -42.66 -24.49 14.14
N LYS A 2 -43.39 -24.49 13.01
CA LYS A 2 -42.80 -24.49 11.64
C LYS A 2 -42.01 -23.21 11.25
N VAL A 3 -42.42 -22.04 11.75
CA VAL A 3 -41.78 -20.74 11.45
C VAL A 3 -40.37 -20.62 12.04
N LEU A 4 -40.10 -21.29 13.17
CA LEU A 4 -38.80 -21.26 13.83
C LEU A 4 -37.72 -21.97 12.99
N TRP A 5 -38.10 -23.05 12.31
CA TRP A 5 -37.21 -23.79 11.40
C TRP A 5 -36.87 -22.98 10.14
N LEU A 6 -37.84 -22.21 9.62
CA LEU A 6 -37.61 -21.34 8.45
C LEU A 6 -36.71 -20.15 8.79
N LEU A 7 -36.87 -19.55 9.98
CA LEU A 7 -35.97 -18.50 10.47
C LEU A 7 -34.55 -19.04 10.70
N GLY A 8 -34.41 -20.25 11.25
CA GLY A 8 -33.11 -20.89 11.44
C GLY A 8 -32.37 -21.18 10.13
N LEU A 9 -33.09 -21.58 9.07
CA LEU A 9 -32.52 -21.79 7.73
C LEU A 9 -32.16 -20.47 7.03
N LEU A 10 -32.91 -19.39 7.28
CA LEU A 10 -32.62 -18.08 6.71
C LEU A 10 -31.35 -17.45 7.32
N VAL A 11 -31.14 -17.65 8.63
CA VAL A 11 -29.96 -17.15 9.35
C VAL A 11 -28.68 -17.91 8.95
N SER A 12 -28.76 -19.21 8.68
CA SER A 12 -27.59 -20.02 8.28
C SER A 12 -27.11 -19.72 6.85
N TRP A 13 -27.99 -19.25 5.95
CA TRP A 13 -27.60 -18.80 4.62
C TRP A 13 -26.86 -17.45 4.63
N LEU A 14 -27.23 -16.56 5.54
CA LEU A 14 -26.63 -15.21 5.65
C LEU A 14 -25.18 -15.21 6.16
N SER A 15 -24.71 -16.28 6.79
CA SER A 15 -23.36 -16.38 7.36
C SER A 15 -22.24 -16.60 6.35
N SER A 16 -22.56 -16.70 5.05
CA SER A 16 -21.60 -17.13 4.01
C SER A 16 -20.90 -15.99 3.24
N LEU A 17 -21.13 -14.71 3.55
CA LEU A 17 -20.68 -13.59 2.70
C LEU A 17 -19.42 -12.83 3.13
N ALA A 18 -18.80 -13.14 4.28
CA ALA A 18 -17.63 -12.37 4.78
C ALA A 18 -16.31 -13.14 4.63
N SER A 19 -15.91 -13.46 3.39
CA SER A 19 -14.52 -13.90 3.13
C SER A 19 -13.64 -12.67 2.95
N ALA A 20 -12.81 -12.35 3.96
CA ALA A 20 -11.67 -11.47 3.76
C ALA A 20 -10.74 -12.14 2.73
N ARG A 21 -10.64 -11.57 1.53
CA ARG A 21 -9.96 -12.21 0.40
C ARG A 21 -8.45 -12.00 0.53
N GLN A 22 -7.79 -12.98 1.13
CA GLN A 22 -6.34 -13.04 1.24
C GLN A 22 -5.74 -13.65 -0.03
N VAL A 23 -4.80 -12.95 -0.66
CA VAL A 23 -4.06 -13.44 -1.84
C VAL A 23 -2.98 -14.41 -1.36
N GLY A 24 -3.01 -15.67 -1.83
CA GLY A 24 -1.98 -16.63 -1.42
C GLY A 24 -0.58 -16.21 -1.86
N ARG A 25 0.41 -16.30 -0.97
CA ARG A 25 1.81 -15.85 -1.20
C ARG A 25 2.43 -16.37 -2.51
N CYS A 26 2.35 -17.68 -2.77
CA CYS A 26 2.85 -18.28 -4.01
C CYS A 26 2.02 -17.91 -5.25
N SER A 27 0.72 -17.62 -5.06
CA SER A 27 -0.14 -17.12 -6.14
C SER A 27 0.26 -15.70 -6.53
N LEU A 28 0.54 -14.86 -5.54
CA LEU A 28 1.02 -13.49 -5.74
C LEU A 28 2.39 -13.49 -6.42
N ALA A 29 3.35 -14.30 -5.94
CA ALA A 29 4.68 -14.41 -6.54
C ALA A 29 4.64 -14.77 -8.03
N ARG A 30 3.79 -15.75 -8.41
CA ARG A 30 3.60 -16.13 -9.81
C ARG A 30 2.99 -15.00 -10.64
N GLN A 31 2.07 -14.24 -10.08
CA GLN A 31 1.46 -13.10 -10.77
C GLN A 31 2.46 -11.96 -10.95
N LEU A 32 3.20 -11.57 -9.90
CA LEU A 32 4.26 -10.57 -9.96
C LEU A 32 5.27 -10.91 -11.07
N TYR A 33 5.76 -12.15 -11.10
CA TYR A 33 6.67 -12.61 -12.13
C TYR A 33 6.06 -12.53 -13.54
N ARG A 34 4.79 -12.95 -13.71
CA ARG A 34 4.06 -12.84 -14.99
C ARG A 34 3.88 -11.41 -15.46
N TYR A 35 3.77 -10.45 -14.54
CA TYR A 35 3.68 -9.02 -14.84
C TYR A 35 5.05 -8.32 -14.88
N GLY A 36 6.14 -9.10 -14.99
CA GLY A 36 7.48 -8.59 -15.28
C GLY A 36 8.19 -8.00 -14.07
N VAL A 37 7.91 -8.49 -12.86
CA VAL A 37 8.80 -8.31 -11.70
C VAL A 37 9.94 -9.35 -11.83
N PRO A 38 11.22 -8.93 -11.81
CA PRO A 38 12.36 -9.84 -11.83
C PRO A 38 12.29 -10.88 -10.72
N TYR A 39 12.72 -12.11 -11.02
CA TYR A 39 12.65 -13.22 -10.05
C TYR A 39 13.40 -12.90 -8.74
N GLY A 40 14.53 -12.20 -8.83
CA GLY A 40 15.32 -11.79 -7.67
C GLY A 40 14.64 -10.76 -6.75
N GLU A 41 13.66 -10.01 -7.26
CA GLU A 41 12.92 -9.00 -6.51
C GLU A 41 11.64 -9.56 -5.86
N LEU A 42 11.20 -10.76 -6.24
CA LEU A 42 9.96 -11.34 -5.71
C LEU A 42 9.92 -11.44 -4.16
N PRO A 43 11.01 -11.81 -3.45
CA PRO A 43 10.99 -11.84 -1.98
C PRO A 43 10.65 -10.49 -1.36
N ASP A 44 11.19 -9.42 -1.92
CA ASP A 44 11.02 -8.04 -1.45
C ASP A 44 9.57 -7.57 -1.62
N TRP A 45 9.01 -7.78 -2.82
CA TRP A 45 7.59 -7.48 -3.08
C TRP A 45 6.64 -8.25 -2.16
N LEU A 46 6.96 -9.51 -1.85
CA LEU A 46 6.14 -10.32 -0.95
C LEU A 46 6.25 -9.84 0.50
N CYS A 47 7.44 -9.44 0.94
CA CYS A 47 7.67 -8.86 2.27
C CYS A 47 6.90 -7.54 2.43
N LEU A 48 6.96 -6.66 1.42
CA LEU A 48 6.22 -5.41 1.40
C LEU A 48 4.72 -5.67 1.55
N VAL A 49 4.13 -6.54 0.71
CA VAL A 49 2.70 -6.84 0.79
C VAL A 49 2.28 -7.46 2.13
N GLU A 50 3.14 -8.27 2.73
CA GLU A 50 2.90 -8.85 4.05
C GLU A 50 2.81 -7.76 5.13
N GLY A 51 3.75 -6.81 5.14
CA GLY A 51 3.77 -5.67 6.07
C GLY A 51 2.63 -4.68 5.85
N GLU A 52 2.33 -4.37 4.59
CA GLU A 52 1.33 -3.35 4.23
C GLU A 52 -0.11 -3.83 4.43
N SER A 53 -0.43 -5.06 4.02
CA SER A 53 -1.82 -5.52 3.98
C SER A 53 -2.04 -6.93 4.50
N SER A 54 -0.98 -7.63 4.92
CA SER A 54 -1.04 -9.07 5.24
C SER A 54 -1.68 -9.87 4.09
N PHE A 55 -1.33 -9.52 2.86
CA PHE A 55 -1.88 -10.08 1.62
C PHE A 55 -3.39 -9.84 1.39
N ASN A 56 -4.01 -8.88 2.08
CA ASN A 56 -5.41 -8.56 1.88
C ASN A 56 -5.60 -7.60 0.70
N SER A 57 -6.04 -8.15 -0.43
CA SER A 57 -6.35 -7.35 -1.64
C SER A 57 -7.43 -6.28 -1.43
N LYS A 58 -8.25 -6.43 -0.38
CA LYS A 58 -9.34 -5.50 -0.05
C LYS A 58 -9.01 -4.61 1.16
N ALA A 59 -7.74 -4.51 1.54
CA ALA A 59 -7.31 -3.64 2.63
C ALA A 59 -7.62 -2.17 2.29
N ILE A 60 -8.13 -1.43 3.26
CA ILE A 60 -8.40 0.00 3.17
C ILE A 60 -7.94 0.62 4.49
N ASN A 61 -7.05 1.61 4.43
CA ASN A 61 -6.57 2.32 5.60
C ASN A 61 -6.91 3.82 5.50
N PRO A 62 -7.91 4.32 6.25
CA PRO A 62 -8.31 5.73 6.25
C PRO A 62 -7.60 6.57 7.32
N SER A 63 -6.57 6.04 7.98
CA SER A 63 -6.01 6.63 9.21
C SER A 63 -5.07 7.81 8.97
N ASN A 64 -4.85 8.23 7.72
CA ASN A 64 -3.92 9.29 7.40
C ASN A 64 -4.44 10.65 7.90
N VAL A 65 -3.55 11.42 8.54
CA VAL A 65 -3.88 12.71 9.17
C VAL A 65 -4.40 13.74 8.16
N ASP A 66 -3.96 13.65 6.91
CA ASP A 66 -4.39 14.53 5.82
C ASP A 66 -5.75 14.13 5.19
N GLY A 67 -6.36 13.05 5.68
CA GLY A 67 -7.63 12.51 5.19
C GLY A 67 -7.53 11.71 3.89
N SER A 68 -6.32 11.41 3.41
CA SER A 68 -6.10 10.45 2.33
C SER A 68 -6.38 9.02 2.78
N VAL A 69 -6.58 8.10 1.83
CA VAL A 69 -6.81 6.67 2.11
C VAL A 69 -5.83 5.84 1.29
N ASP A 70 -5.32 4.77 1.92
CA ASP A 70 -4.49 3.77 1.27
C ASP A 70 -5.32 2.55 0.85
N TRP A 71 -5.07 2.08 -0.37
CA TRP A 71 -5.94 1.12 -1.04
C TRP A 71 -5.20 -0.15 -1.44
N GLY A 72 -5.80 -1.28 -1.07
CA GLY A 72 -5.49 -2.61 -1.56
C GLY A 72 -4.15 -3.16 -1.11
N LEU A 73 -3.66 -4.10 -1.92
CA LEU A 73 -2.55 -5.00 -1.58
C LEU A 73 -1.23 -4.29 -1.24
N PHE A 74 -0.97 -3.16 -1.89
CA PHE A 74 0.25 -2.36 -1.76
C PHE A 74 0.01 -1.03 -1.02
N GLN A 75 -1.15 -0.88 -0.36
CA GLN A 75 -1.53 0.34 0.37
C GLN A 75 -1.25 1.63 -0.43
N ILE A 76 -1.75 1.68 -1.68
CA ILE A 76 -1.50 2.81 -2.59
C ILE A 76 -2.38 4.00 -2.18
N ASN A 77 -1.75 5.14 -1.88
CA ASN A 77 -2.42 6.34 -1.41
C ASN A 77 -3.19 7.11 -2.50
N ASP A 78 -4.45 7.48 -2.23
CA ASP A 78 -5.31 8.17 -3.20
C ASP A 78 -5.00 9.65 -3.42
N ARG A 79 -4.19 10.29 -2.58
CA ARG A 79 -3.76 11.68 -2.79
C ARG A 79 -2.92 11.85 -4.05
N TYR A 80 -2.16 10.81 -4.43
CA TYR A 80 -1.19 10.90 -5.52
C TYR A 80 -1.48 9.94 -6.67
N TRP A 81 -1.94 8.73 -6.37
CA TRP A 81 -1.80 7.62 -7.33
C TRP A 81 -3.08 7.25 -8.06
N CYS A 82 -4.23 7.31 -7.37
CA CYS A 82 -5.51 6.89 -7.94
C CYS A 82 -6.60 7.89 -7.63
N LYS A 83 -7.65 7.93 -8.46
CA LYS A 83 -8.79 8.83 -8.27
C LYS A 83 -9.85 8.21 -7.34
N PRO A 84 -10.12 8.80 -6.16
CA PRO A 84 -11.20 8.32 -5.30
C PRO A 84 -12.57 8.78 -5.83
N ALA A 85 -13.62 8.00 -5.54
CA ALA A 85 -14.96 8.23 -6.09
C ALA A 85 -15.75 9.33 -5.37
N ASP A 86 -15.34 9.69 -4.16
CA ASP A 86 -15.95 10.72 -3.31
C ASP A 86 -15.52 12.15 -3.68
N GLY A 87 -14.69 12.31 -4.71
CA GLY A 87 -14.29 13.61 -5.23
C GLY A 87 -13.13 14.25 -4.48
N ARG A 88 -12.50 13.55 -3.53
CA ARG A 88 -11.28 14.04 -2.87
C ARG A 88 -10.17 14.39 -3.88
N PRO A 89 -9.35 15.40 -3.59
CA PRO A 89 -8.26 15.81 -4.48
C PRO A 89 -7.26 14.68 -4.65
N SER A 90 -6.80 14.49 -5.89
CA SER A 90 -5.83 13.46 -6.25
C SER A 90 -5.06 13.88 -7.50
N THR A 91 -3.75 13.62 -7.52
CA THR A 91 -2.91 13.77 -8.72
C THR A 91 -3.21 12.69 -9.77
N ASP A 92 -3.73 11.53 -9.36
CA ASP A 92 -4.09 10.40 -10.23
C ASP A 92 -2.98 9.99 -11.22
N LEU A 93 -1.75 9.81 -10.71
CA LEU A 93 -0.58 9.44 -11.52
C LEU A 93 -0.74 8.10 -12.25
N CYS A 94 -1.46 7.14 -11.65
CA CYS A 94 -1.76 5.86 -12.28
C CYS A 94 -2.98 5.90 -13.22
N ARG A 95 -3.68 7.04 -13.30
CA ARG A 95 -4.84 7.28 -14.19
C ARG A 95 -5.92 6.22 -14.04
N LEU A 96 -6.26 5.88 -12.80
CA LEU A 96 -7.22 4.83 -12.50
C LEU A 96 -8.06 5.17 -11.28
N PRO A 97 -9.33 4.72 -11.22
CA PRO A 97 -10.14 4.86 -10.02
C PRO A 97 -9.67 3.90 -8.92
N CYS A 98 -9.54 4.38 -7.67
CA CYS A 98 -8.96 3.62 -6.56
C CYS A 98 -9.65 2.27 -6.29
N ARG A 99 -10.95 2.15 -6.61
CA ARG A 99 -11.69 0.89 -6.50
C ARG A 99 -11.07 -0.28 -7.29
N LEU A 100 -10.32 -0.01 -8.37
CA LEU A 100 -9.67 -1.07 -9.14
C LEU A 100 -8.49 -1.70 -8.39
N LEU A 101 -7.92 -0.99 -7.41
CA LEU A 101 -6.86 -1.50 -6.54
C LEU A 101 -7.37 -2.56 -5.54
N LEU A 102 -8.69 -2.57 -5.31
CA LEU A 102 -9.40 -3.57 -4.49
C LEU A 102 -9.94 -4.76 -5.29
N SER A 103 -9.70 -4.78 -6.61
CA SER A 103 -10.17 -5.85 -7.48
C SER A 103 -9.46 -7.16 -7.18
N ASP A 104 -10.12 -8.29 -7.43
CA ASP A 104 -9.48 -9.61 -7.43
C ASP A 104 -8.41 -9.73 -8.53
N ASP A 105 -8.51 -8.87 -9.55
CA ASP A 105 -7.51 -8.71 -10.59
C ASP A 105 -6.42 -7.71 -10.16
N ILE A 106 -5.35 -8.25 -9.58
CA ILE A 106 -4.24 -7.45 -9.03
C ILE A 106 -3.35 -6.79 -10.10
N ARG A 107 -3.71 -6.89 -11.41
CA ARG A 107 -3.00 -6.22 -12.51
C ARG A 107 -2.87 -4.73 -12.29
N TYR A 108 -3.96 -4.07 -11.88
CA TYR A 108 -3.98 -2.63 -11.65
C TYR A 108 -3.04 -2.24 -10.50
N SER A 109 -3.09 -3.01 -9.42
CA SER A 109 -2.24 -2.81 -8.24
C SER A 109 -0.75 -2.98 -8.59
N ILE A 110 -0.40 -4.03 -9.35
CA ILE A 110 0.99 -4.27 -9.79
C ILE A 110 1.44 -3.19 -10.78
N ALA A 111 0.62 -2.83 -11.77
CA ALA A 111 0.97 -1.81 -12.75
C ALA A 111 1.23 -0.45 -12.08
N CYS A 112 0.36 -0.04 -11.16
CA CYS A 112 0.50 1.22 -10.44
C CYS A 112 1.72 1.20 -9.51
N ALA A 113 1.93 0.12 -8.76
CA ALA A 113 3.11 -0.03 -7.91
C ALA A 113 4.41 -0.07 -8.72
N LYS A 114 4.41 -0.64 -9.94
CA LYS A 114 5.58 -0.60 -10.84
C LYS A 114 5.85 0.78 -11.43
N SER A 115 4.82 1.60 -11.64
CA SER A 115 5.00 3.00 -12.05
C SER A 115 5.80 3.80 -11.01
N ARG A 116 5.69 3.45 -9.72
CA ARG A 116 6.59 3.94 -8.66
C ARG A 116 8.05 3.57 -8.93
N CYS A 117 8.32 2.35 -9.39
CA CYS A 117 9.68 1.83 -9.63
C CYS A 117 10.38 2.44 -10.86
N LEU A 118 9.63 2.83 -11.89
CA LEU A 118 10.17 3.34 -13.15
C LEU A 118 10.74 4.76 -13.05
N PHE A 119 10.34 5.53 -12.04
CA PHE A 119 10.86 6.89 -11.82
C PHE A 119 12.14 6.93 -10.98
N ASP A 120 12.51 5.86 -10.25
CA ASP A 120 13.50 6.01 -9.17
C ASP A 120 14.52 4.87 -9.01
N GLY A 121 14.65 3.95 -9.98
CA GLY A 121 15.85 3.12 -10.11
C GLY A 121 16.27 2.26 -8.90
N GLY A 122 15.35 1.87 -8.00
CA GLY A 122 15.68 1.04 -6.84
C GLY A 122 14.45 0.69 -6.02
N LEU A 123 14.04 -0.58 -6.09
CA LEU A 123 12.70 -1.04 -5.71
C LEU A 123 12.34 -0.93 -4.21
N LEU A 124 13.29 -0.95 -3.26
CA LEU A 124 12.94 -1.09 -1.83
C LEU A 124 13.09 0.19 -1.00
N THR A 125 13.97 1.10 -1.40
CA THR A 125 14.40 2.22 -0.56
C THR A 125 13.40 3.38 -0.57
N THR A 126 12.66 3.57 -1.66
CA THR A 126 11.74 4.72 -1.76
C THR A 126 10.44 4.51 -0.96
N TYR A 127 10.00 3.28 -0.70
CA TYR A 127 8.82 3.04 0.17
C TYR A 127 9.13 3.37 1.64
N MET A 128 10.34 3.05 2.12
CA MET A 128 10.78 3.49 3.44
C MET A 128 11.19 4.97 3.51
N LYS A 129 11.50 5.63 2.39
CA LYS A 129 11.76 7.08 2.41
C LYS A 129 10.51 7.88 2.78
N GLU A 130 9.39 7.67 2.08
CA GLU A 130 8.18 8.48 2.30
C GLU A 130 7.55 8.33 3.72
N GLU A 131 7.75 7.20 4.40
CA GLU A 131 7.24 6.97 5.76
C GLU A 131 8.21 7.40 6.88
N VAL A 132 9.48 7.72 6.57
CA VAL A 132 10.52 8.06 7.57
C VAL A 132 11.12 9.45 7.31
N ASP A 133 10.43 10.33 6.59
CA ASP A 133 11.00 11.61 6.19
C ASP A 133 11.12 12.61 7.35
N ARG A 134 10.36 12.46 8.44
CA ARG A 134 10.33 13.45 9.53
C ARG A 134 10.17 12.80 10.90
N TYR A 135 11.15 12.99 11.78
CA TYR A 135 10.99 12.74 13.21
C TYR A 135 10.90 14.06 13.98
N ARG A 136 10.07 14.05 15.02
CA ARG A 136 9.80 15.20 15.88
C ARG A 136 10.48 14.99 17.23
N ILE A 137 11.37 15.88 17.61
CA ILE A 137 11.95 15.91 18.97
C ILE A 137 11.34 17.09 19.74
N VAL A 138 10.86 16.83 20.95
CA VAL A 138 10.36 17.86 21.87
C VAL A 138 11.36 18.02 23.01
N ILE A 139 11.93 19.22 23.15
CA ILE A 139 12.82 19.57 24.26
C ILE A 139 12.24 20.81 24.94
N GLY A 140 11.77 20.66 26.19
CA GLY A 140 11.04 21.71 26.89
C GLY A 140 9.69 22.03 26.21
N ASN A 141 9.47 23.29 25.85
CA ASN A 141 8.27 23.74 25.10
C ASN A 141 8.55 23.96 23.60
N GLN A 142 9.66 23.43 23.09
CA GLN A 142 10.03 23.59 21.69
C GLN A 142 9.92 22.26 20.97
N THR A 143 9.39 22.31 19.75
CA THR A 143 9.27 21.17 18.86
C THR A 143 10.18 21.38 17.66
N TRP A 144 11.11 20.46 17.47
CA TRP A 144 12.04 20.47 16.35
C TRP A 144 11.67 19.34 15.41
N VAL A 145 11.49 19.67 14.12
CA VAL A 145 11.17 18.71 13.06
C VAL A 145 12.43 18.57 12.23
N PHE A 146 12.95 17.35 12.14
CA PHE A 146 14.16 17.05 11.39
C PHE A 146 13.80 16.25 10.15
N GLU A 147 14.33 16.68 9.01
CA GLU A 147 14.34 15.91 7.77
C GLU A 147 15.65 15.13 7.72
N MET A 148 15.56 13.80 7.62
CA MET A 148 16.70 12.89 7.81
C MET A 148 17.81 13.07 6.75
N GLU A 149 17.51 13.77 5.64
CA GLU A 149 18.47 14.11 4.57
C GLU A 149 19.57 15.09 5.02
N ASN A 150 19.39 15.81 6.13
CA ASN A 150 20.32 16.83 6.62
C ASN A 150 20.97 16.51 7.98
N ASP A 151 20.94 15.25 8.44
CA ASP A 151 21.54 14.85 9.72
C ASP A 151 23.05 14.53 9.58
N PRO A 152 23.96 15.34 10.17
CA PRO A 152 25.41 15.14 10.08
C PRO A 152 25.93 13.93 10.88
N SER A 153 25.07 13.17 11.57
CA SER A 153 25.47 12.05 12.42
C SER A 153 25.53 10.68 11.73
N PHE A 154 25.11 10.57 10.45
CA PHE A 154 25.10 9.31 9.70
C PHE A 154 26.26 9.19 8.69
N PRO A 155 27.29 8.35 8.93
CA PRO A 155 28.56 8.36 8.17
C PRO A 155 28.52 7.77 6.76
N TRP A 156 27.36 7.32 6.26
CA TRP A 156 27.20 6.77 4.90
C TRP A 156 26.40 7.67 3.96
N ALA A 157 25.95 8.84 4.42
CA ALA A 157 25.29 9.86 3.60
C ALA A 157 26.29 10.78 2.87
N GLY A 158 27.47 10.24 2.53
CA GLY A 158 28.48 10.94 1.74
C GLY A 158 28.43 10.48 0.29
N LYS A 159 28.06 11.38 -0.62
CA LYS A 159 28.65 11.39 -1.96
C LYS A 159 29.11 12.79 -2.30
N ASP A 160 30.41 12.88 -2.59
CA ASP A 160 31.05 14.00 -3.25
C ASP A 160 30.20 14.49 -4.42
N VAL A 161 29.89 15.78 -4.43
CA VAL A 161 29.49 16.49 -5.64
C VAL A 161 30.68 17.31 -6.08
N SER A 162 31.57 16.68 -6.83
CA SER A 162 32.54 17.37 -7.69
C SER A 162 32.06 17.25 -9.13
N HIS A 163 31.51 18.35 -9.64
CA HIS A 163 31.77 18.88 -10.99
C HIS A 163 31.15 20.28 -11.12
#